data_AF-R1EIM4-F1
#
_entry.id   AF-R1EIM4-F1
#
_cell.length_a   1.000
_cell.length_b   1.000
_cell.length_c   1.000
_cell.angle_alpha   90.00
_cell.angle_beta   90.00
_cell.angle_gamma   90.00
#
_symmetry.space_group_name_H-M   'P 1'
#
loop_
_entity.id
_entity.type
_entity.pdbx_description
1 polymer ?
#
loop_
_entity_poly.entity_id
_entity_poly.type
_entity_poly.pdbx_seq_one_letter_code
_entity_poly.pdbx_strand_id
1 'polypeptide(L)'
;MGGRFHIAIDREHKKYGSVFRVSPNELSFASVDSWKAIYGHPMAGKPTLIKSDFYELYGSGFRSLCVGSERDPRRHGQMRKSLSSAFSTKALSEQEHIVDGIVNDFVERIGKLGGEGTAGLNLTKWFEMVSFDILGSMAFGESFHCLENGKPHFWSELILDHLYFITLADNLHRFPIVPTLARILFPSTMVVKNKNSQYSRDLVARLVKSIS
;
A
#
# COMPACT_ATOMS: atom_id res chain seq x y z
N MET A 1 -4.97 2.52 17.36
CA MET A 1 -6.18 3.24 16.90
C MET A 1 -7.28 2.21 16.60
N GLY A 2 -8.51 2.38 17.08
CA GLY A 2 -9.57 1.36 16.95
C GLY A 2 -10.21 1.21 15.56
N GLY A 3 -9.57 1.67 14.47
CA GLY A 3 -10.08 1.56 13.09
C GLY A 3 -11.31 2.42 12.75
N ARG A 4 -11.80 3.24 13.68
CA ARG A 4 -13.06 3.99 13.56
C ARG A 4 -12.92 5.40 12.97
N PHE A 5 -11.77 5.75 12.40
CA PHE A 5 -11.51 7.10 11.88
C PHE A 5 -12.52 7.49 10.78
N HIS A 6 -12.75 6.60 9.82
CA HIS A 6 -13.72 6.82 8.73
C HIS A 6 -15.15 7.08 9.25
N ILE A 7 -15.56 6.42 10.34
CA ILE A 7 -16.86 6.62 11.00
C ILE A 7 -16.94 8.00 11.65
N ALA A 8 -15.85 8.46 12.28
CA ALA A 8 -15.79 9.80 12.86
C ALA A 8 -15.90 10.88 11.78
N ILE A 9 -15.16 10.73 10.68
CA ILE A 9 -15.23 11.66 9.54
C ILE A 9 -16.64 11.71 8.92
N ASP A 10 -17.28 10.55 8.70
CA ASP A 10 -18.66 10.49 8.22
C ASP A 10 -19.64 11.22 9.15
N ARG A 11 -19.50 11.03 10.47
CA ARG A 11 -20.32 11.73 11.47
C ARG A 11 -20.14 13.25 11.41
N GLU A 12 -18.91 13.74 11.27
CA GLU A 12 -18.65 15.17 11.17
C GLU A 12 -19.19 15.76 9.86
N HIS A 13 -19.12 15.03 8.74
CA HIS A 13 -19.78 15.43 7.50
C HIS A 13 -21.30 15.51 7.62
N LYS A 14 -21.93 14.58 8.36
CA LYS A 14 -23.37 14.66 8.67
C LYS A 14 -23.72 15.88 9.52
N LYS A 15 -22.79 16.36 10.35
CA LYS A 15 -22.99 17.49 11.27
C LYS A 15 -22.71 18.85 10.63
N TYR A 16 -21.59 18.98 9.92
CA TYR A 16 -21.09 20.27 9.40
C TYR A 16 -21.26 20.42 7.88
N GLY A 17 -21.69 19.37 7.19
CA GLY A 17 -21.92 19.36 5.75
C GLY A 17 -20.72 18.85 4.94
N SER A 18 -20.72 19.19 3.65
CA SER A 18 -19.78 18.62 2.67
C SER A 18 -18.33 19.03 2.86
N VAL A 19 -18.05 20.07 3.66
CA VAL A 19 -16.69 20.52 3.96
C VAL A 19 -16.60 20.90 5.43
N PHE A 20 -15.59 20.36 6.12
CA PHE A 20 -15.25 20.80 7.47
C PHE A 20 -13.74 20.73 7.71
N ARG A 21 -13.27 21.44 8.72
CA ARG A 21 -11.85 21.48 9.10
C ARG A 21 -11.52 20.36 10.07
N VAL A 22 -10.56 19.51 9.72
CA VAL A 22 -10.08 18.40 10.56
C VAL A 22 -8.86 18.83 11.39
N SER A 23 -8.01 19.70 10.84
CA SER A 23 -6.81 20.24 11.48
C SER A 23 -6.56 21.68 11.03
N PRO A 24 -5.70 22.47 11.70
CA PRO A 24 -5.41 23.85 11.33
C PRO A 24 -5.19 24.07 9.82
N ASN A 25 -4.51 23.14 9.15
CA ASN A 25 -4.20 23.21 7.72
C ASN A 25 -4.84 22.07 6.90
N GLU A 26 -5.89 21.43 7.41
CA GLU A 26 -6.51 20.27 6.78
C GLU A 26 -8.04 20.39 6.72
N LEU A 27 -8.59 20.24 5.53
CA LEU A 27 -10.03 20.22 5.26
C LEU A 27 -10.44 18.84 4.75
N SER A 28 -11.56 18.32 5.25
CA SER A 28 -12.19 17.13 4.68
C SER A 28 -13.31 17.55 3.73
N PHE A 29 -13.41 16.86 2.59
CA PHE A 29 -14.38 17.13 1.54
C PHE A 29 -15.19 15.89 1.22
N ALA A 30 -16.51 16.03 1.11
CA ALA A 30 -17.46 14.96 0.79
C ALA A 30 -18.52 15.41 -0.23
N SER A 31 -18.08 16.00 -1.35
CA SER A 31 -18.96 16.33 -2.48
C SER A 31 -18.40 15.80 -3.80
N VAL A 32 -19.29 15.56 -4.77
CA VAL A 32 -18.91 15.12 -6.13
C VAL A 32 -18.03 16.15 -6.82
N ASP A 33 -18.35 17.44 -6.66
CA ASP A 33 -17.58 18.52 -7.26
C ASP A 33 -16.18 18.64 -6.65
N SER A 34 -16.06 18.46 -5.32
CA SER A 34 -14.75 18.39 -4.66
C SER A 34 -13.94 17.20 -5.16
N TRP A 35 -14.56 16.03 -5.36
CA TRP A 35 -13.87 14.87 -5.91
C TRP A 35 -13.31 15.13 -7.31
N LYS A 36 -14.12 15.73 -8.20
CA LYS A 36 -13.68 16.11 -9.56
C LYS A 36 -12.59 17.18 -9.53
N ALA A 37 -12.71 18.17 -8.65
CA ALA A 37 -11.72 19.24 -8.52
C ALA A 37 -10.38 18.73 -7.96
N ILE A 38 -10.41 17.77 -7.02
CA ILE A 38 -9.21 17.23 -6.35
C ILE A 38 -8.53 16.13 -7.17
N TYR A 39 -9.31 15.17 -7.67
CA TYR A 39 -8.81 13.94 -8.30
C TYR A 39 -9.07 13.86 -9.82
N GLY A 40 -9.88 14.75 -10.37
CA GLY A 40 -10.17 14.79 -11.80
C GLY A 40 -9.00 15.30 -12.64
N HIS A 41 -9.16 15.22 -13.96
CA HIS A 41 -8.19 15.78 -14.88
C HIS A 41 -8.10 17.30 -14.72
N PRO A 42 -6.89 17.88 -14.60
CA PRO A 42 -6.73 19.32 -14.54
C PRO A 42 -7.38 19.98 -15.75
N MET A 43 -8.25 20.97 -15.51
CA MET A 43 -8.77 21.81 -16.58
C MET A 43 -7.61 22.59 -17.20
N ALA A 44 -7.71 22.87 -18.51
CA ALA A 44 -6.72 23.68 -19.21
C ALA A 44 -6.45 24.99 -18.45
N GLY A 45 -5.17 25.28 -18.18
CA GLY A 45 -4.75 26.48 -17.45
C GLY A 45 -4.80 26.40 -15.92
N LYS A 46 -5.26 25.30 -15.31
CA LYS A 46 -5.20 25.09 -13.86
C LYS A 46 -4.03 24.20 -13.46
N PRO A 47 -3.31 24.50 -12.37
CA PRO A 47 -2.25 23.64 -11.87
C PRO A 47 -2.82 22.31 -11.37
N THR A 48 -2.09 21.22 -11.61
CA THR A 48 -2.39 19.91 -11.03
C THR A 48 -2.20 19.97 -9.52
N LEU A 49 -3.18 19.50 -8.76
CA LEU A 49 -3.04 19.37 -7.31
C LEU A 49 -2.00 18.30 -6.98
N ILE A 50 -1.07 18.67 -6.12
CA ILE A 50 0.06 17.82 -5.73
C ILE A 50 -0.33 17.07 -4.46
N LYS A 51 0.05 15.79 -4.37
CA LYS A 51 -0.10 14.99 -3.16
C LYS A 51 0.55 15.70 -1.95
N SER A 52 -0.04 15.56 -0.78
CA SER A 52 0.53 16.11 0.47
C SER A 52 1.93 15.56 0.75
N ASP A 53 2.70 16.32 1.51
CA ASP A 53 3.95 15.92 2.17
C ASP A 53 3.85 14.62 2.99
N PHE A 54 2.65 14.23 3.44
CA PHE A 54 2.35 12.91 4.02
C PHE A 54 2.94 11.76 3.20
N TYR A 55 2.88 11.86 1.86
CA TYR A 55 3.40 10.80 0.99
C TYR A 55 4.93 10.67 1.01
N GLU A 56 5.66 11.66 1.52
CA GLU A 56 7.12 11.54 1.71
C GLU A 56 7.46 10.52 2.81
N LEU A 57 6.57 10.33 3.78
CA LEU A 57 6.74 9.33 4.83
C LEU A 57 6.71 7.89 4.27
N TYR A 58 6.03 7.65 3.15
CA TYR A 58 6.10 6.36 2.44
C TYR A 58 7.47 6.09 1.82
N GLY A 59 8.26 7.13 1.56
CA GLY A 59 9.65 7.01 1.16
C GLY A 59 10.61 6.86 2.33
N SER A 60 10.15 7.02 3.57
CA SER A 60 11.02 6.94 4.75
C SER A 60 11.63 5.54 4.86
N GLY A 61 12.96 5.46 4.73
CA GLY A 61 13.71 4.20 4.66
C GLY A 61 14.12 3.74 3.25
N PHE A 62 13.61 4.38 2.19
CA PHE A 62 13.99 4.13 0.80
C PHE A 62 14.59 5.40 0.14
N ARG A 63 15.48 5.21 -0.84
CA ARG A 63 16.09 6.35 -1.59
C ARG A 63 15.16 6.96 -2.65
N SER A 64 13.94 6.43 -2.82
CA SER A 64 13.00 6.83 -3.87
C SER A 64 11.56 6.50 -3.47
N LEU A 65 10.61 7.29 -3.97
CA LEU A 65 9.18 7.06 -3.84
C LEU A 65 8.69 6.05 -4.88
N CYS A 66 7.60 5.35 -4.60
CA CYS A 66 6.94 4.48 -5.57
C CYS A 66 5.88 5.26 -6.36
N VAL A 67 5.27 4.64 -7.38
CA VAL A 67 4.20 5.27 -8.16
C VAL A 67 3.03 5.76 -7.28
N GLY A 68 2.74 5.07 -6.17
CA GLY A 68 1.70 5.46 -5.22
C GLY A 68 2.05 6.73 -4.43
N SER A 69 3.32 6.97 -4.12
CA SER A 69 3.77 8.07 -3.25
C SER A 69 4.48 9.21 -3.97
N GLU A 70 4.88 9.05 -5.23
CA GLU A 70 5.49 10.12 -6.02
C GLU A 70 4.56 11.34 -6.12
N ARG A 71 5.12 12.50 -5.81
CA ARG A 71 4.43 13.79 -5.71
C ARG A 71 4.62 14.63 -6.97
N ASP A 72 5.77 14.54 -7.65
CA ASP A 72 5.99 15.27 -8.91
C ASP A 72 5.10 14.66 -10.01
N PRO A 73 4.12 15.41 -10.56
CA PRO A 73 3.21 14.88 -11.57
C PRO A 73 3.90 14.36 -12.83
N ARG A 74 5.06 14.93 -13.21
CA ARG A 74 5.83 14.48 -14.38
C ARG A 74 6.50 13.14 -14.10
N ARG A 75 7.18 13.00 -12.96
CA ARG A 75 7.83 11.74 -12.56
C ARG A 75 6.80 10.63 -12.34
N HIS A 76 5.70 10.95 -11.67
CA HIS A 76 4.56 10.05 -11.51
C HIS A 76 4.00 9.59 -12.87
N GLY A 77 3.83 10.51 -13.82
CA GLY A 77 3.38 10.20 -15.17
C GLY A 77 4.33 9.24 -15.91
N GLN A 78 5.65 9.45 -15.78
CA GLN A 78 6.66 8.54 -16.34
C GLN A 78 6.59 7.14 -15.70
N MET A 79 6.54 7.05 -14.37
CA MET A 79 6.40 5.77 -13.64
C MET A 79 5.14 5.03 -14.04
N ARG A 80 3.99 5.73 -14.06
CA ARG A 80 2.70 5.16 -14.47
C ARG A 80 2.76 4.65 -15.91
N LYS A 81 3.38 5.42 -16.83
CA LYS A 81 3.53 5.00 -18.23
C LYS A 81 4.33 3.70 -18.32
N SER A 82 5.45 3.59 -17.60
CA SER A 82 6.28 2.38 -17.60
C SER A 82 5.54 1.15 -17.05
N LEU A 83 4.63 1.33 -16.10
CA LEU A 83 3.84 0.23 -15.52
C LEU A 83 2.56 -0.11 -16.32
N SER A 84 2.06 0.82 -17.13
CA SER A 84 0.72 0.72 -17.73
C SER A 84 0.49 -0.52 -18.61
N SER A 85 1.51 -1.01 -19.32
CA SER A 85 1.41 -2.20 -20.16
C SER A 85 1.13 -3.46 -19.36
N ALA A 86 1.76 -3.59 -18.18
CA ALA A 86 1.59 -4.73 -17.27
C ALA A 86 0.18 -4.79 -16.67
N PHE A 87 -0.54 -3.67 -16.62
CA PHE A 87 -1.92 -3.58 -16.12
C PHE A 87 -2.97 -3.46 -17.25
N SER A 88 -2.60 -3.77 -18.50
CA SER A 88 -3.55 -3.79 -19.61
C SER A 88 -4.52 -4.98 -19.51
N THR A 89 -5.74 -4.85 -20.04
CA THR A 89 -6.73 -5.95 -20.06
C THR A 89 -6.17 -7.22 -20.71
N LYS A 90 -5.36 -7.06 -21.76
CA LYS A 90 -4.69 -8.18 -22.42
C LYS A 90 -3.71 -8.87 -21.47
N ALA A 91 -2.80 -8.14 -20.83
CA ALA A 91 -1.83 -8.71 -19.91
C ALA A 91 -2.50 -9.39 -18.70
N LEU A 92 -3.57 -8.79 -18.17
CA LEU A 92 -4.35 -9.39 -17.08
C LEU A 92 -5.05 -10.68 -17.49
N SER A 93 -5.62 -10.73 -18.70
CA SER A 93 -6.24 -11.96 -19.24
C SER A 93 -5.20 -13.04 -19.51
N GLU A 94 -4.03 -12.69 -20.02
CA GLU A 94 -2.92 -13.64 -20.22
C GLU A 94 -2.42 -14.24 -18.88
N GLN A 95 -2.58 -13.51 -17.76
CA GLN A 95 -2.18 -13.94 -16.42
C GLN A 95 -3.32 -14.57 -15.59
N GLU A 96 -4.53 -14.71 -16.14
CA GLU A 96 -5.71 -15.24 -15.44
C GLU A 96 -5.44 -16.63 -14.82
N HIS A 97 -4.80 -17.51 -15.59
CA HIS A 97 -4.43 -18.86 -15.16
C HIS A 97 -3.57 -18.90 -13.88
N ILE A 98 -2.76 -17.87 -13.62
CA ILE A 98 -1.94 -17.77 -12.41
C ILE A 98 -2.84 -17.54 -11.20
N VAL A 99 -3.80 -16.63 -11.33
CA VAL A 99 -4.76 -16.31 -10.26
C VAL A 99 -5.66 -17.50 -9.98
N ASP A 100 -6.17 -18.16 -11.03
CA ASP A 100 -7.02 -19.34 -10.91
C ASP A 100 -6.33 -20.47 -10.17
N GLY A 101 -5.05 -20.75 -10.48
CA GLY A 101 -4.26 -21.75 -9.78
C GLY A 101 -4.18 -21.47 -8.27
N ILE A 102 -3.84 -20.24 -7.90
CA ILE A 102 -3.68 -19.85 -6.49
C ILE A 102 -5.04 -19.85 -5.75
N VAL A 103 -6.12 -19.44 -6.42
CA VAL A 103 -7.48 -19.48 -5.86
C VAL A 103 -7.94 -20.93 -5.65
N ASN A 104 -7.67 -21.82 -6.60
CA ASN A 104 -7.97 -23.23 -6.46
C ASN A 104 -7.21 -23.85 -5.27
N ASP A 105 -5.91 -23.57 -5.14
CA ASP A 105 -5.08 -24.01 -4.01
C ASP A 105 -5.63 -23.50 -2.67
N PHE A 106 -6.09 -22.25 -2.64
CA PHE A 106 -6.72 -21.66 -1.47
C PHE A 106 -8.01 -22.39 -1.09
N VAL A 107 -8.92 -22.59 -2.04
CA VAL A 107 -10.20 -23.28 -1.83
C VAL A 107 -9.98 -24.72 -1.36
N GLU A 108 -9.02 -25.44 -1.97
CA GLU A 108 -8.67 -26.79 -1.57
C GLU A 108 -8.16 -26.83 -0.12
N ARG A 109 -7.28 -25.91 0.28
CA ARG A 109 -6.70 -25.87 1.63
C ARG A 109 -7.73 -25.53 2.69
N ILE A 110 -8.57 -24.52 2.47
CA ILE A 110 -9.62 -24.19 3.44
C ILE A 110 -10.65 -25.31 3.55
N GLY A 111 -10.93 -26.02 2.46
CA GLY A 111 -11.83 -27.19 2.46
C GLY A 111 -11.28 -28.36 3.26
N LYS A 112 -9.95 -28.55 3.27
CA LYS A 112 -9.28 -29.61 4.05
C LYS A 112 -9.10 -29.24 5.53
N LEU A 113 -8.83 -27.97 5.83
CA LEU A 113 -8.47 -27.50 7.17
C LEU A 113 -9.67 -26.97 7.96
N GLY A 114 -10.73 -26.57 7.27
CA GLY A 114 -11.99 -26.12 7.86
C GLY A 114 -13.04 -27.23 7.83
N GLY A 115 -14.13 -27.01 8.54
CA GLY A 115 -15.25 -27.95 8.60
C GLY A 115 -15.82 -28.10 10.01
N GLU A 116 -16.88 -28.88 10.10
CA GLU A 116 -17.53 -29.20 11.37
C GLU A 116 -16.55 -29.93 12.30
N GLY A 117 -16.48 -29.53 13.57
CA GLY A 117 -15.54 -30.07 14.55
C GLY A 117 -14.12 -29.49 14.51
N THR A 118 -13.81 -28.56 13.60
CA THR A 118 -12.53 -27.81 13.62
C THR A 118 -12.61 -26.58 14.54
N ALA A 119 -11.46 -26.02 14.93
CA ALA A 119 -11.39 -24.76 15.70
C ALA A 119 -11.79 -23.51 14.88
N GLY A 120 -12.17 -23.68 13.62
CA GLY A 120 -12.39 -22.59 12.67
C GLY A 120 -11.08 -22.02 12.11
N LEU A 121 -11.16 -21.38 10.95
CA LEU A 121 -10.03 -20.77 10.27
C LEU A 121 -10.09 -19.24 10.38
N ASN A 122 -8.95 -18.60 10.62
CA ASN A 122 -8.83 -17.16 10.52
C ASN A 122 -8.72 -16.75 9.04
N LEU A 123 -9.86 -16.46 8.41
CA LEU A 123 -9.92 -16.09 6.99
C LEU A 123 -9.13 -14.83 6.66
N THR A 124 -8.96 -13.89 7.59
CA THR A 124 -8.12 -12.71 7.37
C THR A 124 -6.68 -13.11 7.03
N LYS A 125 -6.11 -14.06 7.81
CA LYS A 125 -4.77 -14.58 7.54
C LYS A 125 -4.71 -15.35 6.21
N TRP A 126 -5.75 -16.10 5.88
CA TRP A 126 -5.77 -16.84 4.62
C TRP A 126 -5.88 -15.92 3.41
N PHE A 127 -6.73 -14.89 3.44
CA PHE A 127 -6.81 -13.89 2.36
C PHE A 127 -5.51 -13.11 2.20
N GLU A 128 -4.83 -12.81 3.30
CA GLU A 128 -3.49 -12.23 3.28
C GLU A 128 -2.50 -13.14 2.54
N MET A 129 -2.47 -14.44 2.87
CA MET A 129 -1.62 -15.42 2.18
C MET A 129 -1.95 -15.54 0.68
N VAL A 130 -3.24 -15.61 0.31
CA VAL A 130 -3.68 -15.62 -1.11
C VAL A 130 -3.17 -14.40 -1.84
N SER A 131 -3.36 -13.22 -1.24
CA SER A 131 -2.98 -11.94 -1.85
C SER A 131 -1.47 -11.85 -2.06
N PHE A 132 -0.69 -12.36 -1.10
CA PHE A 132 0.77 -12.39 -1.21
C PHE A 132 1.26 -13.35 -2.28
N ASP A 133 0.69 -14.55 -2.39
CA ASP A 133 1.08 -15.50 -3.44
C ASP A 133 0.71 -14.97 -4.84
N ILE A 134 -0.48 -14.38 -5.01
CA ILE A 134 -0.87 -13.71 -6.27
C ILE A 134 0.11 -12.59 -6.60
N LEU A 135 0.42 -11.73 -5.62
CA LEU A 135 1.38 -10.64 -5.80
C LEU A 135 2.75 -11.16 -6.20
N GLY A 136 3.24 -12.21 -5.52
CA GLY A 136 4.52 -12.84 -5.80
C GLY A 136 4.61 -13.34 -7.24
N SER A 137 3.64 -14.16 -7.62
CA SER A 137 3.60 -14.76 -8.96
C SER A 137 3.43 -13.72 -10.05
N MET A 138 2.58 -12.71 -9.87
CA MET A 138 2.37 -11.67 -10.90
C MET A 138 3.53 -10.68 -11.00
N ALA A 139 4.16 -10.30 -9.88
CA ALA A 139 5.21 -9.28 -9.86
C ALA A 139 6.62 -9.85 -10.10
N PHE A 140 6.89 -11.07 -9.64
CA PHE A 140 8.23 -11.68 -9.66
C PHE A 140 8.29 -13.01 -10.42
N GLY A 141 7.15 -13.53 -10.90
CA GLY A 141 7.09 -14.85 -11.55
C GLY A 141 7.25 -16.03 -10.60
N GLU A 142 7.29 -15.79 -9.28
CA GLU A 142 7.53 -16.81 -8.24
C GLU A 142 6.53 -16.59 -7.10
N SER A 143 5.81 -17.65 -6.71
CA SER A 143 4.93 -17.62 -5.53
C SER A 143 5.77 -17.47 -4.26
N PHE A 144 5.20 -16.88 -3.21
CA PHE A 144 5.84 -16.89 -1.89
C PHE A 144 5.53 -18.16 -1.10
N HIS A 145 4.74 -19.06 -1.67
CA HIS A 145 4.36 -20.34 -1.08
C HIS A 145 3.69 -20.15 0.31
N CYS A 146 2.99 -19.04 0.52
CA CYS A 146 2.27 -18.77 1.77
C CYS A 146 1.12 -19.76 1.95
N LEU A 147 0.39 -19.95 0.84
CA LEU A 147 -0.42 -21.10 0.45
C LEU A 147 0.09 -22.37 1.09
N GLU A 148 1.18 -22.83 0.50
CA GLU A 148 1.85 -24.09 0.74
C GLU A 148 2.18 -24.32 2.20
N ASN A 149 2.81 -23.33 2.81
CA ASN A 149 3.35 -23.43 4.14
C ASN A 149 2.31 -23.15 5.24
N GLY A 150 1.12 -22.67 4.88
CA GLY A 150 0.10 -22.21 5.84
C GLY A 150 0.60 -21.09 6.75
N LYS A 151 1.55 -20.27 6.24
CA LYS A 151 2.24 -19.22 7.00
C LYS A 151 2.36 -17.95 6.15
N PRO A 152 2.01 -16.77 6.69
CA PRO A 152 2.23 -15.51 6.02
C PRO A 152 3.70 -15.25 5.71
N HIS A 153 3.96 -14.56 4.60
CA HIS A 153 5.30 -14.09 4.27
C HIS A 153 5.73 -12.97 5.22
N PHE A 154 7.02 -12.91 5.57
CA PHE A 154 7.56 -11.92 6.53
C PHE A 154 7.33 -10.46 6.11
N TRP A 155 7.13 -10.20 4.81
CA TRP A 155 6.79 -8.87 4.32
C TRP A 155 5.45 -8.34 4.82
N SER A 156 4.49 -9.22 5.15
CA SER A 156 3.21 -8.76 5.67
C SER A 156 3.36 -8.01 7.00
N GLU A 157 4.09 -8.61 7.95
CA GLU A 157 4.37 -7.98 9.24
C GLU A 157 5.13 -6.66 9.06
N LEU A 158 6.12 -6.64 8.16
CA LEU A 158 6.88 -5.43 7.86
C LEU A 158 6.02 -4.32 7.25
N ILE A 159 5.04 -4.65 6.41
CA ILE A 159 4.11 -3.66 5.84
C ILE A 159 3.23 -3.08 6.95
N LEU A 160 2.68 -3.90 7.83
CA LEU A 160 1.84 -3.44 8.94
C LEU A 160 2.61 -2.52 9.89
N ASP A 161 3.84 -2.90 10.26
CA ASP A 161 4.70 -2.08 11.11
C ASP A 161 5.05 -0.75 10.44
N HIS A 162 5.34 -0.77 9.13
CA HIS A 162 5.64 0.44 8.37
C HIS A 162 4.43 1.37 8.26
N LEU A 163 3.22 0.83 8.01
CA LEU A 163 1.99 1.62 7.96
C LEU A 163 1.65 2.24 9.32
N TYR A 164 1.88 1.49 10.41
CA TYR A 164 1.73 2.02 11.76
C TYR A 164 2.72 3.16 12.03
N PHE A 165 4.00 2.97 11.66
CA PHE A 165 5.03 3.99 11.79
C PHE A 165 4.69 5.27 11.00
N ILE A 166 4.29 5.14 9.73
CA ILE A 166 3.86 6.28 8.91
C ILE A 166 2.70 7.02 9.57
N THR A 167 1.68 6.29 10.02
CA THR A 167 0.50 6.88 10.67
C THR A 167 0.89 7.63 11.94
N LEU A 168 1.75 7.04 12.77
CA LEU A 168 2.24 7.67 13.99
C LEU A 168 3.07 8.92 13.67
N ALA A 169 4.01 8.83 12.73
CA ALA A 169 4.87 9.94 12.33
C ALA A 169 4.05 11.11 11.75
N ASP A 170 3.07 10.84 10.89
CA ASP A 170 2.16 11.86 10.35
C ASP A 170 1.39 12.58 11.46
N ASN A 171 0.79 11.81 12.38
CA ASN A 171 0.01 12.40 13.47
C ASN A 171 0.88 13.21 14.43
N LEU A 172 2.11 12.78 14.69
CA LEU A 172 3.03 13.48 15.56
C LEU A 172 3.62 14.75 14.91
N HIS A 173 3.83 14.77 13.59
CA HIS A 173 4.29 15.95 12.86
C HIS A 173 3.34 17.15 13.04
N ARG A 174 2.04 16.91 13.26
CA ARG A 174 1.04 17.96 13.52
C ARG A 174 1.31 18.78 14.78
N PHE A 175 2.19 18.31 15.68
CA PHE A 175 2.57 19.02 16.90
C PHE A 175 3.95 19.71 16.74
N PRO A 176 4.05 21.05 16.87
CA PRO A 176 5.30 21.79 16.64
C PRO A 176 6.49 21.36 17.52
N ILE A 177 6.21 20.73 18.67
CA ILE A 177 7.24 20.28 19.62
C ILE A 177 7.93 18.97 19.17
N VAL A 178 7.25 18.15 18.37
CA VAL A 178 7.74 16.82 17.99
C VAL A 178 9.01 16.88 17.13
N PRO A 179 9.10 17.69 16.05
CA PRO A 179 10.33 17.77 15.26
C PRO A 179 11.55 18.23 16.09
N THR A 180 11.31 19.13 17.05
CA THR A 180 12.34 19.64 17.97
C THR A 180 12.84 18.54 18.90
N LEU A 181 11.93 17.78 19.51
CA LEU A 181 12.28 16.64 20.37
C LEU A 181 12.91 15.49 19.58
N ALA A 182 12.41 15.19 18.38
CA ALA A 182 12.95 14.12 17.54
C ALA A 182 14.41 14.38 17.13
N ARG A 183 14.76 15.63 16.81
CA ARG A 183 16.17 16.01 16.53
C ARG A 183 17.10 15.81 17.72
N ILE A 184 16.58 15.96 18.94
CA ILE A 184 17.34 15.78 20.19
C ILE A 184 17.48 14.28 20.53
N LEU A 185 16.42 13.50 20.34
CA LEU A 185 16.36 12.09 20.74
C LEU A 185 16.93 11.12 19.70
N PHE A 186 16.86 11.44 18.41
CA PHE A 186 17.28 10.58 17.31
C PHE A 186 18.24 11.33 16.37
N PRO A 187 19.56 11.36 16.65
CA PRO A 187 20.54 11.87 15.72
C PRO A 187 20.52 11.05 14.41
N SER A 188 20.85 11.71 13.30
CA SER A 188 20.63 11.29 11.90
C SER A 188 21.33 10.00 11.42
N THR A 189 21.84 9.17 12.33
CA THR A 189 22.67 7.99 12.04
C THR A 189 21.91 6.66 12.09
N MET A 190 20.60 6.64 12.38
CA MET A 190 19.81 5.41 12.32
C MET A 190 19.49 5.01 10.87
N VAL A 191 20.39 4.22 10.29
CA VAL A 191 20.23 3.56 8.99
C VAL A 191 19.20 2.44 9.10
N VAL A 192 18.07 2.57 8.39
CA VAL A 192 17.06 1.52 8.27
C VAL A 192 17.63 0.32 7.49
N LYS A 193 17.46 -0.90 8.04
CA LYS A 193 17.97 -2.15 7.46
C LYS A 193 17.27 -2.47 6.12
N ASN A 194 18.07 -2.54 5.07
CA ASN A 194 17.67 -2.67 3.66
C ASN A 194 17.32 -4.11 3.21
N LYS A 195 16.77 -4.95 4.10
CA LYS A 195 16.51 -6.38 3.81
C LYS A 195 15.50 -6.57 2.66
N ASN A 196 14.47 -5.73 2.58
CA ASN A 196 13.42 -5.84 1.56
C ASN A 196 13.91 -5.53 0.15
N SER A 197 14.77 -4.52 0.01
CA SER A 197 15.33 -4.14 -1.30
C SER A 197 16.27 -5.20 -1.85
N GLN A 198 17.03 -5.89 -1.00
CA GLN A 198 17.92 -6.97 -1.42
C GLN A 198 17.09 -8.17 -1.93
N TYR A 199 16.14 -8.64 -1.12
CA TYR A 199 15.28 -9.77 -1.51
C TYR A 199 14.53 -9.53 -2.83
N SER A 200 13.96 -8.32 -3.03
CA SER A 200 13.30 -7.97 -4.28
C SER A 200 14.25 -7.97 -5.48
N ARG A 201 15.49 -7.46 -5.29
CA ARG A 201 16.51 -7.48 -6.34
C ARG A 201 16.95 -8.89 -6.69
N ASP A 202 17.07 -9.76 -5.69
CA ASP A 202 17.46 -11.15 -5.88
C ASP A 202 16.38 -11.93 -6.65
N LEU A 203 15.10 -11.70 -6.36
CA LEU A 203 13.98 -12.24 -7.15
C LEU A 203 14.03 -11.79 -8.61
N VAL A 204 14.15 -10.48 -8.84
CA VAL A 204 14.24 -9.94 -10.20
C VAL A 204 15.48 -10.47 -10.93
N ALA A 205 16.61 -10.58 -10.24
CA ALA A 205 17.84 -11.13 -10.82
C ALA A 205 17.69 -12.60 -11.20
N ARG A 206 16.97 -13.40 -10.40
CA ARG A 206 16.64 -14.80 -10.73
C ARG A 206 15.73 -14.88 -11.96
N LEU A 207 14.71 -14.03 -12.04
CA LEU A 207 13.79 -13.97 -13.17
C LEU A 207 14.50 -13.56 -14.48
N VAL A 208 15.37 -12.56 -14.44
CA VAL A 208 16.11 -12.14 -15.64
C VAL A 208 17.02 -13.26 -16.14
N LYS A 209 17.66 -14.02 -15.25
CA LYS A 209 18.49 -15.16 -15.60
C LYS A 209 17.73 -16.35 -16.18
N SER A 210 16.45 -16.53 -15.85
CA SER A 210 15.65 -17.64 -16.40
C SER A 210 15.12 -17.36 -17.82
N ILE A 211 15.14 -16.10 -18.24
CA ILE A 211 14.68 -15.64 -19.57
C ILE A 211 15.84 -15.50 -20.57
N SER A 212 17.09 -15.44 -20.09
CA SER A 212 18.32 -15.35 -20.90
C SER A 212 18.92 -16.72 -21.22
#